data_AF-A0A0R0GCS1-F1
#
_entry.id   AF-A0A0R0GCS1-F1
#
_cell.length_a   1.000
_cell.length_b   1.000
_cell.length_c   1.000
_cell.angle_alpha   90.00
_cell.angle_beta   90.00
_cell.angle_gamma   90.00
#
_symmetry.space_group_name_H-M   'P 1'
#
loop_
_entity.id
_entity.type
_entity.pdbx_description
1 polymer ?
#
loop_
_entity_poly.entity_id
_entity_poly.type
_entity_poly.pdbx_seq_one_letter_code
_entity_poly.pdbx_strand_id
1 'polypeptide(L)'
;GTYIDIGDPIWECPHCKAMMWYDEKINKDKQTNKPRFSLCCSDGKIQLPLLHEPPHPLNHLLFNNQDPKAKNFYIKFDKSYNTGKGPPTFRIHGQTHHLIRSLLPMPNNPPNFAQLYIYDTDNEIINRLSQNPMHDMLDEQIIIAIKDMLVHHNHYAQKFRMARNKLHSTAVPDLKMKLISQRQTDGRLYNLPTTTEVAALIVSDEHLADKRDIILEKQSGLLKRIHELHPAYLPLQYPLLYPKGEDGYRLNIPHKDHANIHTAKRKQVTLREYFCYRLQSRTNEAHTILHSRRLFQQWIVDGYCMIESQKLNYVRQHQQQLRVDKYINLTGSNDHPETLGRDGGKRIILPSSFVGSQRYMEQLYFDGMVICGHLGFPDLFLTMTCNPTWLDIQRKVAQSNLTPNNCPDIITRVFKIKLNQLMNDLKHGNIFGNIIGYIYTIEWQKRGLPHAHILIFLHPSNKLPNPDDIDQMISAEIPDKQT
;
A
#
# COMPACT_ATOMS: atom_id res chain seq x y z
N GLY A 1 35.47 -6.40 7.06
CA GLY A 1 34.77 -5.55 8.06
C GLY A 1 33.74 -6.35 8.84
N THR A 2 33.45 -5.97 10.09
CA THR A 2 32.43 -6.62 10.92
C THR A 2 31.03 -6.22 10.44
N TYR A 3 30.13 -7.18 10.20
CA TYR A 3 28.75 -6.91 9.83
C TYR A 3 28.01 -6.22 10.99
N ILE A 4 27.38 -5.07 10.73
CA ILE A 4 26.53 -4.38 11.71
C ILE A 4 25.12 -4.97 11.65
N ASP A 5 24.80 -5.83 12.61
CA ASP A 5 23.47 -6.40 12.84
C ASP A 5 22.59 -5.39 13.56
N ILE A 6 21.36 -5.17 13.08
CA ILE A 6 20.42 -4.20 13.66
C ILE A 6 19.48 -4.85 14.69
N GLY A 7 19.67 -6.14 14.96
CA GLY A 7 18.84 -6.96 15.81
C GLY A 7 17.52 -7.37 15.15
N ASP A 8 16.65 -7.96 15.97
CA ASP A 8 15.32 -8.39 15.56
C ASP A 8 14.24 -7.36 15.92
N PRO A 9 13.12 -7.32 15.17
CA PRO A 9 11.99 -6.46 15.50
C PRO A 9 11.18 -7.06 16.66
N ILE A 10 11.78 -7.12 17.85
CA ILE A 10 11.16 -7.67 19.07
C ILE A 10 10.58 -6.59 19.99
N TRP A 11 10.80 -5.32 19.67
CA TRP A 11 10.33 -4.22 20.51
C TRP A 11 8.87 -3.93 20.23
N GLU A 12 8.04 -4.12 21.25
CA GLU A 12 6.61 -3.90 21.14
C GLU A 12 6.24 -2.44 21.34
N CYS A 13 5.46 -1.87 20.43
CA CYS A 13 4.89 -0.55 20.60
C CYS A 13 3.93 -0.53 21.81
N PRO A 14 4.13 0.35 22.81
CA PRO A 14 3.35 0.34 24.05
C PRO A 14 1.86 0.66 23.83
N HIS A 15 1.50 1.30 22.71
CA HIS A 15 0.13 1.72 22.43
C HIS A 15 -0.67 0.75 21.55
N CYS A 16 -0.02 0.11 20.57
CA CYS A 16 -0.71 -0.70 19.57
C CYS A 16 -0.12 -2.09 19.35
N LYS A 17 0.87 -2.52 20.15
CA LYS A 17 1.43 -3.87 20.11
C LYS A 17 2.14 -4.26 18.81
N ALA A 18 2.45 -3.27 17.95
CA ALA A 18 3.25 -3.45 16.75
C ALA A 18 4.70 -3.82 17.09
N MET A 19 5.24 -4.79 16.36
CA MET A 19 6.62 -5.26 16.49
C MET A 19 7.56 -4.38 15.66
N MET A 20 8.52 -3.77 16.33
CA MET A 20 9.39 -2.72 15.79
C MET A 20 10.87 -3.06 16.01
N TRP A 21 11.74 -2.58 15.12
CA TRP A 21 13.17 -2.54 15.39
C TRP A 21 13.48 -1.40 16.37
N TYR A 22 14.49 -1.61 17.22
CA TYR A 22 14.89 -0.63 18.21
C TYR A 22 15.22 0.75 17.61
N ASP A 23 15.84 0.76 16.42
CA ASP A 23 16.27 1.99 15.74
C ASP A 23 15.15 2.73 14.99
N GLU A 24 13.93 2.18 15.02
CA GLU A 24 12.72 2.87 14.54
C GLU A 24 12.09 3.77 15.61
N LYS A 25 12.69 3.83 16.81
CA LYS A 25 12.22 4.68 17.92
C LYS A 25 12.28 6.17 17.56
N ILE A 26 11.35 6.94 18.13
CA ILE A 26 11.29 8.41 17.99
C ILE A 26 12.44 9.06 18.77
N ASN A 27 12.69 8.57 19.99
CA ASN A 27 13.70 9.07 20.90
C ASN A 27 15.08 8.47 20.57
N LYS A 28 15.62 8.82 19.40
CA LYS A 28 16.88 8.29 18.89
C LYS A 28 18.09 8.64 19.75
N ASP A 29 18.08 9.81 20.40
CA ASP A 29 19.23 10.33 21.16
C ASP A 29 19.45 9.64 22.52
N LYS A 30 18.54 8.76 22.95
CA LYS A 30 18.61 8.10 24.26
C LYS A 30 18.58 6.60 24.11
N GLN A 31 19.59 5.93 24.67
CA GLN A 31 19.47 4.51 24.98
C GLN A 31 18.39 4.36 26.04
N THR A 32 17.33 3.62 25.73
CA THR A 32 16.17 3.48 26.61
C THR A 32 15.60 2.07 26.54
N ASN A 33 15.19 1.55 27.70
CA ASN A 33 14.44 0.30 27.75
C ASN A 33 12.94 0.48 27.48
N LYS A 34 12.49 1.73 27.21
CA LYS A 34 11.10 2.09 26.90
C LYS A 34 11.02 2.89 25.60
N PRO A 35 11.40 2.32 24.44
CA PRO A 35 11.33 3.03 23.17
C PRO A 35 9.89 3.39 22.79
N ARG A 36 9.72 4.54 22.14
CA ARG A 36 8.43 5.01 21.61
C ARG A 36 8.46 4.99 20.09
N PHE A 37 7.33 4.68 19.46
CA PHE A 37 7.25 4.47 18.01
C PHE A 37 6.10 5.25 17.39
N SER A 38 6.36 5.92 16.26
CA SER A 38 5.36 6.67 15.50
C SER A 38 4.96 5.97 14.19
N LEU A 39 5.83 5.14 13.62
CA LEU A 39 5.62 4.51 12.31
C LEU A 39 4.35 3.63 12.27
N CYS A 40 3.97 3.04 13.41
CA CYS A 40 2.83 2.12 13.53
C CYS A 40 1.49 2.84 13.79
N CYS A 41 1.39 3.57 14.90
CA CYS A 41 0.13 4.16 15.37
C CYS A 41 0.25 5.67 15.63
N SER A 42 1.26 6.32 15.06
CA SER A 42 1.58 7.72 15.35
C SER A 42 1.63 7.99 16.85
N ASP A 43 2.41 7.16 17.57
CA ASP A 43 2.68 7.35 19.00
C ASP A 43 1.41 7.32 19.85
N GLY A 44 0.56 6.32 19.57
CA GLY A 44 -0.70 6.05 20.28
C GLY A 44 -1.91 6.81 19.78
N LYS A 45 -1.76 7.68 18.77
CA LYS A 45 -2.86 8.46 18.18
C LYS A 45 -3.88 7.61 17.42
N ILE A 46 -3.43 6.51 16.82
CA ILE A 46 -4.26 5.65 15.95
C ILE A 46 -4.67 4.39 16.70
N GLN A 47 -5.99 4.15 16.73
CA GLN A 47 -6.59 2.91 17.22
C GLN A 47 -7.51 2.37 16.13
N LEU A 48 -7.28 1.12 15.73
CA LEU A 48 -8.08 0.41 14.76
C LEU A 48 -8.42 -0.99 15.30
N PRO A 49 -9.56 -1.58 14.90
CA PRO A 49 -9.90 -2.95 15.26
C PRO A 49 -8.85 -3.92 14.71
N LEU A 50 -8.47 -4.90 15.53
CA LEU A 50 -7.51 -5.94 15.13
C LEU A 50 -8.16 -6.85 14.09
N LEU A 51 -7.38 -7.27 13.09
CA LEU A 51 -7.80 -8.29 12.14
C LEU A 51 -7.92 -9.66 12.84
N HIS A 52 -9.01 -10.37 12.53
CA HIS A 52 -9.27 -11.70 13.05
C HIS A 52 -8.64 -12.77 12.17
N GLU A 53 -8.38 -13.94 12.76
CA GLU A 53 -7.88 -15.09 12.02
C GLU A 53 -8.82 -15.45 10.85
N PRO A 54 -8.26 -15.76 9.66
CA PRO A 54 -9.03 -16.21 8.53
C PRO A 54 -9.65 -17.59 8.84
N PRO A 55 -10.80 -17.95 8.25
CA PRO A 55 -11.39 -19.28 8.44
C PRO A 55 -10.49 -20.43 7.92
N HIS A 56 -10.79 -21.64 8.38
CA HIS A 56 -9.91 -22.82 8.36
C HIS A 56 -9.28 -23.21 6.99
N PRO A 57 -9.92 -23.11 5.80
CA PRO A 57 -9.19 -23.44 4.58
C PRO A 57 -8.15 -22.36 4.22
N LEU A 58 -8.47 -21.07 4.38
CA LEU A 58 -7.52 -20.00 4.05
C LEU A 58 -6.39 -19.90 5.08
N ASN A 59 -6.68 -20.06 6.38
CA ASN A 59 -5.64 -20.07 7.41
C ASN A 59 -4.59 -21.15 7.11
N HIS A 60 -5.06 -22.37 6.85
CA HIS A 60 -4.19 -23.50 6.51
C HIS A 60 -3.35 -23.23 5.26
N LEU A 61 -3.96 -22.72 4.18
CA LEU A 61 -3.24 -22.37 2.95
C LEU A 61 -2.22 -21.23 3.15
N LEU A 62 -2.49 -20.28 4.05
CA LEU A 62 -1.61 -19.14 4.35
C LEU A 62 -0.40 -19.49 5.21
N PHE A 63 -0.60 -20.33 6.23
CA PHE A 63 0.38 -20.50 7.29
C PHE A 63 1.02 -21.89 7.33
N ASN A 64 0.42 -22.92 6.70
CA ASN A 64 0.98 -24.28 6.70
C ASN A 64 1.78 -24.58 5.41
N ASN A 65 3.05 -24.17 5.37
CA ASN A 65 3.92 -24.37 4.20
C ASN A 65 4.40 -25.82 3.98
N GLN A 66 4.16 -26.73 4.93
CA GLN A 66 4.50 -28.14 4.77
C GLN A 66 3.49 -28.87 3.89
N ASP A 67 2.24 -28.40 3.83
CA ASP A 67 1.20 -29.02 2.99
C ASP A 67 1.44 -28.73 1.49
N PRO A 68 1.51 -29.78 0.64
CA PRO A 68 1.50 -29.63 -0.82
C PRO A 68 0.37 -28.75 -1.37
N LYS A 69 -0.83 -28.76 -0.77
CA LYS A 69 -1.96 -27.89 -1.15
C LYS A 69 -1.65 -26.41 -0.93
N ALA A 70 -1.02 -26.08 0.19
CA ALA A 70 -0.57 -24.71 0.43
C ALA A 70 0.43 -24.30 -0.64
N LYS A 71 1.43 -25.14 -0.98
CA LYS A 71 2.35 -24.85 -2.09
C LYS A 71 1.64 -24.66 -3.43
N ASN A 72 0.66 -25.51 -3.74
CA ASN A 72 -0.15 -25.45 -4.96
C ASN A 72 -0.94 -24.13 -5.08
N PHE A 73 -1.48 -23.62 -3.97
CA PHE A 73 -2.18 -22.32 -3.90
C PHE A 73 -1.32 -21.12 -4.36
N TYR A 74 0.02 -21.21 -4.34
CA TYR A 74 0.91 -20.09 -4.70
C TYR A 74 1.70 -20.25 -5.99
N ILE A 75 2.04 -21.48 -6.40
CA ILE A 75 3.08 -21.73 -7.42
C ILE A 75 2.64 -21.34 -8.83
N LYS A 76 1.35 -21.18 -9.08
CA LYS A 76 0.79 -21.21 -10.43
C LYS A 76 0.30 -19.83 -10.86
N PHE A 77 1.16 -19.11 -11.58
CA PHE A 77 0.79 -17.83 -12.17
C PHE A 77 1.38 -17.67 -13.56
N ASP A 78 0.67 -16.88 -14.37
CA ASP A 78 1.05 -16.51 -15.71
C ASP A 78 2.32 -15.66 -15.69
N LYS A 79 3.40 -16.20 -16.26
CA LYS A 79 4.68 -15.51 -16.42
C LYS A 79 4.75 -14.74 -17.75
N SER A 80 3.71 -14.73 -18.57
CA SER A 80 3.70 -14.10 -19.91
C SER A 80 4.15 -12.63 -19.88
N TYR A 81 3.76 -11.88 -18.85
CA TYR A 81 4.07 -10.45 -18.72
C TYR A 81 5.51 -10.14 -18.27
N ASN A 82 6.28 -11.11 -17.78
CA ASN A 82 7.66 -10.89 -17.31
C ASN A 82 8.62 -11.91 -17.94
N THR A 83 9.12 -11.59 -19.13
CA THR A 83 10.11 -12.39 -19.87
C THR A 83 11.56 -12.16 -19.44
N GLY A 84 11.82 -11.21 -18.52
CA GLY A 84 13.16 -10.89 -18.02
C GLY A 84 13.62 -11.72 -16.81
N LYS A 85 14.91 -11.61 -16.46
CA LYS A 85 15.51 -12.25 -15.26
C LYS A 85 15.17 -11.57 -13.92
N GLY A 86 14.48 -10.42 -13.95
CA GLY A 86 14.09 -9.67 -12.75
C GLY A 86 12.85 -10.26 -12.06
N PRO A 87 12.53 -9.82 -10.83
CA PRO A 87 11.26 -10.17 -10.21
C PRO A 87 10.09 -9.66 -11.07
N PRO A 88 8.92 -10.33 -11.06
CA PRO A 88 7.77 -9.87 -11.81
C PRO A 88 7.38 -8.44 -11.41
N THR A 89 7.40 -7.51 -12.37
CA THR A 89 6.92 -6.14 -12.15
C THR A 89 5.60 -5.93 -12.89
N PHE A 90 4.72 -5.11 -12.32
CA PHE A 90 3.58 -4.53 -13.03
C PHE A 90 3.71 -3.01 -12.96
N ARG A 91 3.37 -2.34 -14.05
CA ARG A 91 3.47 -0.88 -14.17
C ARG A 91 2.07 -0.32 -14.25
N ILE A 92 1.71 0.58 -13.34
CA ILE A 92 0.47 1.34 -13.42
C ILE A 92 0.76 2.64 -14.18
N HIS A 93 -0.10 2.98 -15.12
CA HIS A 93 -0.07 4.25 -15.82
C HIS A 93 -1.43 4.94 -15.66
N GLY A 94 -1.42 6.22 -15.27
CA GLY A 94 -2.65 6.97 -14.99
C GLY A 94 -3.24 6.64 -13.62
N GLN A 95 -4.57 6.53 -13.55
CA GLN A 95 -5.31 6.30 -12.31
C GLN A 95 -5.84 4.87 -12.23
N THR A 96 -5.67 4.23 -11.07
CA THR A 96 -6.30 2.93 -10.77
C THR A 96 -7.77 3.12 -10.42
N HIS A 97 -8.62 2.24 -10.94
CA HIS A 97 -10.05 2.24 -10.65
C HIS A 97 -10.53 0.81 -10.37
N HIS A 98 -11.29 0.63 -9.29
CA HIS A 98 -12.08 -0.57 -9.10
C HIS A 98 -13.42 -0.40 -9.81
N LEU A 99 -13.72 -1.35 -10.70
CA LEU A 99 -14.96 -1.39 -11.47
C LEU A 99 -15.76 -2.62 -11.07
N ILE A 100 -17.07 -2.48 -10.96
CA ILE A 100 -18.00 -3.57 -10.66
C ILE A 100 -19.12 -3.63 -11.69
N ARG A 101 -19.52 -4.84 -12.05
CA ARG A 101 -20.58 -5.13 -13.04
C ARG A 101 -21.96 -5.24 -12.38
N SER A 102 -22.99 -5.27 -13.22
CA SER A 102 -24.35 -5.68 -12.84
C SER A 102 -24.38 -7.09 -12.23
N LEU A 103 -25.44 -7.38 -11.50
CA LEU A 103 -25.65 -8.63 -10.76
C LEU A 103 -25.58 -9.88 -11.65
N LEU A 104 -26.10 -9.78 -12.87
CA LEU A 104 -26.07 -10.85 -13.87
C LEU A 104 -25.25 -10.42 -15.10
N PRO A 105 -24.65 -11.38 -15.83
CA PRO A 105 -24.02 -11.11 -17.12
C PRO A 105 -25.06 -10.69 -18.17
N MET A 106 -24.59 -10.06 -19.25
CA MET A 106 -25.41 -9.84 -20.45
C MET A 106 -25.71 -11.19 -21.13
N PRO A 107 -26.83 -11.32 -21.87
CA PRO A 107 -27.09 -12.50 -22.67
C PRO A 107 -25.88 -12.86 -23.55
N ASN A 108 -25.55 -14.16 -23.61
CA ASN A 108 -24.42 -14.72 -24.36
C ASN A 108 -23.02 -14.36 -23.84
N ASN A 109 -22.88 -13.61 -22.74
CA ASN A 109 -21.60 -13.36 -22.11
C ASN A 109 -21.38 -14.31 -20.92
N PRO A 110 -20.15 -14.83 -20.72
CA PRO A 110 -19.84 -15.64 -19.54
C PRO A 110 -19.91 -14.79 -18.25
N PRO A 111 -20.22 -15.41 -17.09
CA PRO A 111 -20.25 -14.73 -15.81
C PRO A 111 -18.83 -14.38 -15.31
N ASN A 112 -18.62 -13.14 -14.86
CA ASN A 112 -17.30 -12.71 -14.36
C ASN A 112 -17.39 -12.15 -12.92
N PHE A 113 -16.33 -12.34 -12.13
CA PHE A 113 -16.15 -11.76 -10.79
C PHE A 113 -17.34 -12.04 -9.83
N ALA A 114 -18.01 -11.00 -9.33
CA ALA A 114 -19.13 -11.12 -8.40
C ALA A 114 -20.34 -11.87 -8.99
N GLN A 115 -20.49 -11.87 -10.33
CA GLN A 115 -21.58 -12.58 -11.01
C GLN A 115 -21.50 -14.09 -10.78
N LEU A 116 -20.32 -14.64 -10.49
CA LEU A 116 -20.12 -16.06 -10.18
C LEU A 116 -20.84 -16.51 -8.90
N TYR A 117 -21.24 -15.58 -8.02
CA TYR A 117 -22.06 -15.88 -6.84
C TYR A 117 -23.57 -15.89 -7.12
N ILE A 118 -23.98 -15.51 -8.34
CA ILE A 118 -25.38 -15.31 -8.72
C ILE A 118 -25.76 -16.16 -9.93
N TYR A 119 -25.01 -16.07 -11.01
CA TYR A 119 -25.32 -16.74 -12.28
C TYR A 119 -24.95 -18.22 -12.21
N ASP A 120 -25.86 -19.09 -12.68
CA ASP A 120 -25.68 -20.53 -12.86
C ASP A 120 -24.84 -21.17 -11.77
N THR A 121 -25.38 -21.15 -10.54
CA THR A 121 -24.62 -21.58 -9.37
C THR A 121 -24.46 -23.09 -9.27
N ASP A 122 -25.19 -23.85 -10.09
CA ASP A 122 -25.05 -25.29 -10.21
C ASP A 122 -23.74 -25.66 -10.94
N ASN A 123 -23.29 -24.81 -11.89
CA ASN A 123 -22.01 -24.95 -12.60
C ASN A 123 -20.94 -23.95 -12.12
N GLU A 124 -21.04 -23.43 -10.89
CA GLU A 124 -20.18 -22.34 -10.40
C GLU A 124 -18.69 -22.67 -10.43
N ILE A 125 -18.31 -23.92 -10.13
CA ILE A 125 -16.90 -24.35 -10.14
C ILE A 125 -16.34 -24.32 -11.56
N ILE A 126 -17.08 -24.87 -12.53
CA ILE A 126 -16.73 -24.84 -13.96
C ILE A 126 -16.64 -23.39 -14.43
N ASN A 127 -17.60 -22.56 -14.06
CA ASN A 127 -17.62 -21.12 -14.39
C ASN A 127 -16.43 -20.37 -13.77
N ARG A 128 -15.95 -20.76 -12.58
CA ARG A 128 -14.75 -20.16 -11.96
C ARG A 128 -13.46 -20.61 -12.64
N LEU A 129 -13.37 -21.88 -13.00
CA LEU A 129 -12.23 -22.44 -13.71
C LEU A 129 -12.10 -21.80 -15.10
N SER A 130 -13.19 -21.70 -15.87
CA SER A 130 -13.16 -21.16 -17.24
C SER A 130 -12.71 -19.70 -17.34
N GLN A 131 -12.76 -18.94 -16.24
CA GLN A 131 -12.28 -17.55 -16.18
C GLN A 131 -10.75 -17.43 -16.11
N ASN A 132 -10.04 -18.53 -15.85
CA ASN A 132 -8.58 -18.52 -15.76
C ASN A 132 -7.95 -19.19 -16.99
N PRO A 133 -7.10 -18.49 -17.77
CA PRO A 133 -6.36 -19.10 -18.88
C PRO A 133 -5.50 -20.31 -18.47
N MET A 134 -5.12 -20.41 -17.19
CA MET A 134 -4.32 -21.50 -16.62
C MET A 134 -5.16 -22.46 -15.78
N HIS A 135 -6.44 -22.66 -16.11
CA HIS A 135 -7.36 -23.49 -15.32
C HIS A 135 -6.87 -24.93 -15.09
N ASP A 136 -6.18 -25.54 -16.06
CA ASP A 136 -5.55 -26.88 -15.92
C ASP A 136 -4.52 -26.95 -14.79
N MET A 137 -3.96 -25.80 -14.41
CA MET A 137 -3.04 -25.72 -13.28
C MET A 137 -3.81 -25.56 -11.97
N LEU A 138 -5.04 -25.06 -11.95
CA LEU A 138 -5.73 -24.82 -10.68
C LEU A 138 -6.18 -26.11 -10.00
N ASP A 139 -6.10 -26.13 -8.67
CA ASP A 139 -6.60 -27.24 -7.87
C ASP A 139 -8.08 -26.99 -7.54
N GLU A 140 -8.94 -27.81 -8.14
CA GLU A 140 -10.40 -27.71 -7.97
C GLU A 140 -10.83 -27.79 -6.50
N GLN A 141 -10.17 -28.64 -5.70
CA GLN A 141 -10.50 -28.79 -4.28
C GLN A 141 -10.16 -27.53 -3.48
N ILE A 142 -9.11 -26.79 -3.86
CA ILE A 142 -8.78 -25.50 -3.26
C ILE A 142 -9.83 -24.46 -3.64
N ILE A 143 -10.29 -24.44 -4.89
CA ILE A 143 -11.35 -23.53 -5.34
C ILE A 143 -12.65 -23.79 -4.57
N ILE A 144 -13.06 -25.06 -4.46
CA ILE A 144 -14.25 -25.46 -3.69
C ILE A 144 -14.12 -24.99 -2.24
N ALA A 145 -13.00 -25.29 -1.58
CA ALA A 145 -12.78 -24.91 -0.18
C ALA A 145 -12.82 -23.39 0.03
N ILE A 146 -12.20 -22.60 -0.86
CA ILE A 146 -12.21 -21.14 -0.79
C ILE A 146 -13.61 -20.57 -1.10
N LYS A 147 -14.29 -21.10 -2.11
CA LYS A 147 -15.67 -20.71 -2.44
C LYS A 147 -16.59 -20.95 -1.25
N ASP A 148 -16.59 -22.15 -0.69
CA ASP A 148 -17.43 -22.50 0.45
C ASP A 148 -17.09 -21.63 1.65
N MET A 149 -15.80 -21.41 1.94
CA MET A 149 -15.38 -20.50 2.99
C MET A 149 -16.01 -19.10 2.84
N LEU A 150 -15.89 -18.51 1.65
CA LEU A 150 -16.40 -17.16 1.38
C LEU A 150 -17.93 -17.12 1.47
N VAL A 151 -18.63 -18.12 0.94
CA VAL A 151 -20.10 -18.19 1.06
C VAL A 151 -20.55 -18.24 2.52
N HIS A 152 -19.82 -18.96 3.38
CA HIS A 152 -20.19 -19.10 4.80
C HIS A 152 -19.78 -17.91 5.67
N HIS A 153 -18.65 -17.25 5.38
CA HIS A 153 -18.07 -16.25 6.29
C HIS A 153 -18.06 -14.82 5.75
N ASN A 154 -18.08 -14.62 4.43
CA ASN A 154 -17.95 -13.30 3.83
C ASN A 154 -19.33 -12.64 3.66
N HIS A 155 -19.55 -11.52 4.35
CA HIS A 155 -20.83 -10.81 4.31
C HIS A 155 -21.22 -10.36 2.89
N TYR A 156 -20.27 -9.98 2.02
CA TYR A 156 -20.59 -9.61 0.64
C TYR A 156 -21.02 -10.83 -0.18
N ALA A 157 -20.30 -11.95 -0.07
CA ALA A 157 -20.66 -13.19 -0.76
C ALA A 157 -22.07 -13.68 -0.35
N GLN A 158 -22.40 -13.62 0.95
CA GLN A 158 -23.74 -13.91 1.46
C GLN A 158 -24.81 -12.99 0.85
N LYS A 159 -24.51 -11.69 0.69
CA LYS A 159 -25.44 -10.74 0.06
C LYS A 159 -25.63 -10.99 -1.43
N PHE A 160 -24.59 -11.37 -2.16
CA PHE A 160 -24.71 -11.84 -3.53
C PHE A 160 -25.58 -13.12 -3.61
N ARG A 161 -25.42 -14.08 -2.70
CA ARG A 161 -26.31 -15.25 -2.59
C ARG A 161 -27.76 -14.89 -2.26
N MET A 162 -27.97 -13.87 -1.44
CA MET A 162 -29.31 -13.37 -1.14
C MET A 162 -29.98 -12.75 -2.40
N ALA A 163 -29.23 -11.97 -3.18
CA ALA A 163 -29.71 -11.45 -4.46
C ALA A 163 -30.04 -12.56 -5.45
N ARG A 164 -29.19 -13.59 -5.54
CA ARG A 164 -29.47 -14.80 -6.31
C ARG A 164 -30.80 -15.44 -5.94
N ASN A 165 -31.02 -15.72 -4.65
CA ASN A 165 -32.26 -16.34 -4.19
C ASN A 165 -33.48 -15.47 -4.54
N LYS A 166 -33.35 -14.14 -4.45
CA LYS A 166 -34.44 -13.23 -4.82
C LYS A 166 -34.72 -13.22 -6.33
N LEU A 167 -33.67 -13.33 -7.17
CA LEU A 167 -33.80 -13.42 -8.63
C LEU A 167 -34.47 -14.73 -9.10
N HIS A 168 -34.25 -15.86 -8.40
CA HIS A 168 -34.91 -17.13 -8.73
C HIS A 168 -36.32 -17.26 -8.16
N SER A 169 -36.56 -16.76 -6.95
CA SER A 169 -37.84 -16.94 -6.24
C SER A 169 -38.98 -16.04 -6.76
N THR A 170 -38.67 -14.90 -7.37
CA THR A 170 -39.68 -13.96 -7.86
C THR A 170 -39.15 -13.30 -9.13
N ALA A 171 -39.98 -13.21 -10.17
CA ALA A 171 -39.70 -12.37 -11.34
C ALA A 171 -39.73 -10.88 -10.93
N VAL A 172 -38.67 -10.41 -10.26
CA VAL A 172 -38.47 -8.99 -9.96
C VAL A 172 -37.76 -8.38 -11.18
N PRO A 173 -38.43 -7.55 -12.00
CA PRO A 173 -37.80 -6.97 -13.18
C PRO A 173 -36.62 -6.06 -12.78
N ASP A 174 -36.76 -5.25 -11.73
CA ASP A 174 -35.82 -4.18 -11.38
C ASP A 174 -35.12 -4.38 -10.04
N LEU A 175 -34.63 -5.59 -9.76
CA LEU A 175 -33.85 -5.82 -8.56
C LEU A 175 -32.52 -5.04 -8.63
N LYS A 176 -32.30 -4.17 -7.65
CA LYS A 176 -31.02 -3.49 -7.42
C LYS A 176 -30.43 -3.93 -6.08
N MET A 177 -29.11 -4.01 -5.99
CA MET A 177 -28.40 -4.18 -4.72
C MET A 177 -27.62 -2.89 -4.43
N LYS A 178 -27.90 -2.28 -3.29
CA LYS A 178 -27.17 -1.12 -2.79
C LYS A 178 -26.16 -1.58 -1.74
N LEU A 179 -24.86 -1.43 -2.02
CA LEU A 179 -23.84 -1.51 -0.99
C LEU A 179 -23.67 -0.13 -0.35
N ILE A 180 -23.93 -0.06 0.95
CA ILE A 180 -24.01 1.19 1.70
C ILE A 180 -22.59 1.64 2.05
N SER A 181 -22.31 2.93 1.91
CA SER A 181 -21.01 3.53 2.20
C SER A 181 -20.89 4.05 3.64
N GLN A 182 -21.99 4.58 4.18
CA GLN A 182 -22.03 5.07 5.55
C GLN A 182 -22.06 3.92 6.55
N ARG A 183 -21.45 4.14 7.70
CA ARG A 183 -21.48 3.22 8.83
C ARG A 183 -21.83 3.99 10.09
N GLN A 184 -22.59 3.36 10.98
CA GLN A 184 -23.00 3.96 12.25
C GLN A 184 -22.11 3.51 13.43
N THR A 185 -21.35 2.44 13.25
CA THR A 185 -20.44 1.88 14.28
C THR A 185 -19.14 2.69 14.41
N ASP A 186 -18.52 2.67 15.60
CA ASP A 186 -17.22 3.32 15.84
C ASP A 186 -16.09 2.64 15.06
N GLY A 187 -15.42 3.43 14.19
CA GLY A 187 -14.25 3.06 13.39
C GLY A 187 -13.07 2.49 14.15
N ARG A 188 -12.93 2.84 15.42
CA ARG A 188 -11.82 2.43 16.29
C ARG A 188 -12.03 1.03 16.86
N LEU A 189 -13.28 0.57 16.94
CA LEU A 189 -13.69 -0.64 17.65
C LEU A 189 -14.25 -1.71 16.72
N TYR A 190 -14.92 -1.31 15.63
CA TYR A 190 -15.65 -2.23 14.76
C TYR A 190 -15.25 -2.04 13.30
N ASN A 191 -14.94 -3.16 12.64
CA ASN A 191 -14.78 -3.29 11.20
C ASN A 191 -15.62 -4.41 10.59
N LEU A 192 -16.14 -5.35 11.39
CA LEU A 192 -17.12 -6.32 10.89
C LEU A 192 -18.46 -5.61 10.73
N PRO A 193 -19.00 -5.52 9.51
CA PRO A 193 -20.33 -4.98 9.32
C PRO A 193 -21.38 -5.98 9.82
N THR A 194 -22.49 -5.49 10.35
CA THR A 194 -23.68 -6.33 10.51
C THR A 194 -24.36 -6.52 9.14
N THR A 195 -25.04 -7.64 8.92
CA THR A 195 -25.64 -7.96 7.62
C THR A 195 -26.60 -6.87 7.13
N THR A 196 -27.30 -6.17 8.02
CA THR A 196 -28.21 -5.06 7.65
C THR A 196 -27.48 -3.79 7.22
N GLU A 197 -26.23 -3.57 7.66
CA GLU A 197 -25.47 -2.33 7.42
C GLU A 197 -24.76 -2.28 6.06
N VAL A 198 -24.39 -3.43 5.49
CA VAL A 198 -23.56 -3.44 4.26
C VAL A 198 -24.35 -3.35 2.98
N ALA A 199 -25.52 -3.98 2.93
CA ALA A 199 -26.23 -4.11 1.67
C ALA A 199 -27.75 -4.29 1.83
N ALA A 200 -28.48 -3.52 1.01
CA ALA A 200 -29.93 -3.60 0.87
C ALA A 200 -30.31 -4.07 -0.54
N LEU A 201 -31.35 -4.90 -0.63
CA LEU A 201 -32.03 -5.19 -1.90
C LEU A 201 -33.16 -4.20 -2.09
N ILE A 202 -33.22 -3.62 -3.28
CA ILE A 202 -34.12 -2.53 -3.62
C ILE A 202 -34.93 -2.94 -4.85
N VAL A 203 -36.23 -2.60 -4.82
CA VAL A 203 -37.14 -2.69 -5.96
C VAL A 203 -37.73 -1.27 -6.08
N SER A 204 -37.49 -0.56 -7.19
CA SER A 204 -37.86 0.86 -7.48
C SER A 204 -36.70 1.88 -7.54
N ASP A 205 -36.98 3.03 -8.15
CA ASP A 205 -36.02 4.09 -8.54
C ASP A 205 -35.78 5.16 -7.46
N GLU A 206 -36.67 5.32 -6.48
CA GLU A 206 -36.62 6.43 -5.52
C GLU A 206 -35.69 6.16 -4.34
N HIS A 207 -34.39 6.46 -4.45
CA HIS A 207 -33.49 6.38 -3.30
C HIS A 207 -32.50 7.54 -3.22
N LEU A 208 -32.47 8.20 -2.06
CA LEU A 208 -31.36 9.04 -1.62
C LEU A 208 -30.14 8.14 -1.38
N ALA A 209 -29.32 7.94 -2.42
CA ALA A 209 -28.02 7.29 -2.29
C ALA A 209 -26.95 8.32 -1.94
N ASP A 210 -26.05 8.00 -1.02
CA ASP A 210 -24.80 8.76 -0.91
C ASP A 210 -24.03 8.58 -2.22
N LYS A 211 -23.31 9.61 -2.66
CA LYS A 211 -22.52 9.58 -3.90
C LYS A 211 -21.49 8.44 -3.95
N ARG A 212 -21.12 7.87 -2.80
CA ARG A 212 -20.18 6.75 -2.68
C ARG A 212 -20.86 5.39 -2.67
N ASP A 213 -22.18 5.30 -2.42
CA ASP A 213 -22.91 4.02 -2.38
C ASP A 213 -22.79 3.30 -3.73
N ILE A 214 -22.63 1.97 -3.70
CA ILE A 214 -22.49 1.15 -4.91
C ILE A 214 -23.88 0.59 -5.25
N ILE A 215 -24.46 1.02 -6.37
CA ILE A 215 -25.76 0.52 -6.83
C ILE A 215 -25.56 -0.48 -7.98
N LEU A 216 -25.73 -1.77 -7.70
CA LEU A 216 -25.68 -2.84 -8.69
C LEU A 216 -27.07 -3.08 -9.25
N GLU A 217 -27.24 -2.87 -10.54
CA GLU A 217 -28.47 -3.23 -11.26
C GLU A 217 -28.50 -4.70 -11.60
N LYS A 218 -29.69 -5.23 -11.88
CA LYS A 218 -29.89 -6.60 -12.36
C LYS A 218 -29.01 -6.93 -13.58
N GLN A 219 -29.23 -6.23 -14.69
CA GLN A 219 -28.50 -6.38 -15.95
C GLN A 219 -28.43 -5.03 -16.67
N SER A 220 -27.27 -4.38 -16.68
CA SER A 220 -27.07 -3.16 -17.46
C SER A 220 -25.89 -3.23 -18.42
N GLY A 221 -25.01 -4.22 -18.27
CA GLY A 221 -23.80 -4.37 -19.09
C GLY A 221 -22.71 -3.34 -18.81
N LEU A 222 -23.04 -2.26 -18.09
CA LEU A 222 -22.14 -1.17 -17.74
C LEU A 222 -21.22 -1.55 -16.58
N LEU A 223 -20.02 -0.97 -16.59
CA LEU A 223 -19.08 -0.99 -15.47
C LEU A 223 -19.30 0.25 -14.62
N LYS A 224 -19.50 0.06 -13.31
CA LYS A 224 -19.62 1.16 -12.35
C LYS A 224 -18.33 1.29 -11.55
N ARG A 225 -17.82 2.52 -11.43
CA ARG A 225 -16.66 2.82 -10.60
C ARG A 225 -17.04 2.76 -9.12
N ILE A 226 -16.24 2.07 -8.34
CA ILE A 226 -16.30 2.11 -6.88
C ILE A 226 -15.45 3.29 -6.40
N HIS A 227 -16.03 4.12 -5.54
CA HIS A 227 -15.31 5.22 -4.93
C HIS A 227 -14.25 4.69 -3.94
N GLU A 228 -13.01 5.21 -4.00
CA GLU A 228 -11.85 4.73 -3.23
C GLU A 228 -12.05 4.86 -1.71
N LEU A 229 -12.88 5.82 -1.29
CA LEU A 229 -13.25 6.03 0.12
C LEU A 229 -14.46 5.20 0.59
N HIS A 230 -14.97 4.27 -0.24
CA HIS A 230 -16.00 3.33 0.18
C HIS A 230 -15.39 2.24 1.08
N PRO A 231 -15.99 1.88 2.24
CA PRO A 231 -15.42 0.87 3.13
C PRO A 231 -15.21 -0.51 2.47
N ALA A 232 -16.06 -0.84 1.50
CA ALA A 232 -15.98 -2.07 0.69
C ALA A 232 -14.95 -2.02 -0.46
N TYR A 233 -14.25 -0.91 -0.68
CA TYR A 233 -13.32 -0.75 -1.81
C TYR A 233 -12.22 -1.84 -1.84
N LEU A 234 -11.52 -2.04 -0.71
CA LEU A 234 -10.51 -3.10 -0.57
C LEU A 234 -11.14 -4.49 -0.40
N PRO A 235 -12.17 -4.70 0.44
CA PRO A 235 -12.76 -6.04 0.63
C PRO A 235 -13.37 -6.66 -0.61
N LEU A 236 -13.95 -5.87 -1.52
CA LEU A 236 -14.49 -6.36 -2.79
C LEU A 236 -13.40 -6.76 -3.78
N GLN A 237 -12.24 -6.08 -3.75
CA GLN A 237 -11.09 -6.41 -4.60
C GLN A 237 -10.26 -7.57 -4.04
N TYR A 238 -10.14 -7.64 -2.71
CA TYR A 238 -9.27 -8.56 -2.00
C TYR A 238 -10.06 -9.45 -1.01
N PRO A 239 -11.04 -10.26 -1.47
CA PRO A 239 -11.89 -11.06 -0.58
C PRO A 239 -11.11 -12.07 0.25
N LEU A 240 -9.89 -12.45 -0.16
CA LEU A 240 -9.00 -13.32 0.62
C LEU A 240 -8.22 -12.57 1.71
N LEU A 241 -8.04 -11.26 1.58
CA LEU A 241 -7.43 -10.43 2.63
C LEU A 241 -8.45 -9.94 3.66
N TYR A 242 -9.72 -9.92 3.26
CA TYR A 242 -10.88 -9.57 4.06
C TYR A 242 -11.90 -10.74 4.03
N PRO A 243 -11.53 -11.92 4.57
CA PRO A 243 -12.29 -13.16 4.41
C PRO A 243 -13.70 -13.10 5.00
N LYS A 244 -13.93 -12.23 5.99
CA LYS A 244 -15.26 -12.02 6.58
C LYS A 244 -15.97 -10.81 5.96
N GLY A 245 -15.37 -10.14 4.97
CA GLY A 245 -15.89 -8.90 4.41
C GLY A 245 -15.76 -7.72 5.38
N GLU A 246 -14.73 -7.76 6.24
CA GLU A 246 -14.39 -6.65 7.14
C GLU A 246 -14.20 -5.36 6.35
N ASP A 247 -14.71 -4.24 6.85
CA ASP A 247 -14.49 -2.94 6.25
C ASP A 247 -12.98 -2.64 6.13
N GLY A 248 -12.61 -2.09 4.97
CA GLY A 248 -11.31 -1.46 4.76
C GLY A 248 -11.24 -0.09 5.42
N TYR A 249 -10.50 0.84 4.81
CA TYR A 249 -10.52 2.23 5.25
C TYR A 249 -11.91 2.84 5.06
N ARG A 250 -12.39 3.56 6.09
CA ARG A 250 -13.61 4.36 6.02
C ARG A 250 -13.33 5.78 6.53
N LEU A 251 -14.12 6.73 6.05
CA LEU A 251 -14.07 8.11 6.55
C LEU A 251 -14.54 8.19 8.00
N ASN A 252 -14.21 9.31 8.64
CA ASN A 252 -14.68 9.66 9.98
C ASN A 252 -14.26 8.73 11.12
N ILE A 253 -13.23 7.89 10.94
CA ILE A 253 -12.61 7.19 12.08
C ILE A 253 -11.92 8.22 12.96
N PRO A 254 -12.35 8.44 14.21
CA PRO A 254 -11.69 9.40 15.10
C PRO A 254 -10.30 8.92 15.49
N HIS A 255 -9.39 9.84 15.77
CA HIS A 255 -8.18 9.52 16.51
C HIS A 255 -8.52 9.03 17.93
N LYS A 256 -7.61 8.25 18.53
CA LYS A 256 -7.71 7.91 19.95
C LYS A 256 -7.55 9.18 20.78
N ASP A 257 -8.26 9.25 21.90
CA ASP A 257 -8.10 10.33 22.87
C ASP A 257 -6.66 10.36 23.37
N HIS A 258 -6.05 11.55 23.28
CA HIS A 258 -4.67 11.82 23.68
C HIS A 258 -4.57 13.24 24.21
N ALA A 259 -3.55 13.52 25.04
CA ALA A 259 -3.41 14.78 25.77
C ALA A 259 -3.54 16.06 24.89
N ASN A 260 -3.09 15.98 23.62
CA ASN A 260 -3.11 17.11 22.69
C ASN A 260 -4.32 17.12 21.72
N ILE A 261 -5.38 16.36 22.00
CA ILE A 261 -6.52 16.25 21.08
C ILE A 261 -7.23 17.59 20.82
N HIS A 262 -7.28 18.47 21.83
CA HIS A 262 -7.93 19.78 21.73
C HIS A 262 -7.16 20.75 20.83
N THR A 263 -5.83 20.64 20.77
CA THR A 263 -4.97 21.47 19.90
C THR A 263 -4.71 20.82 18.53
N ALA A 264 -5.12 19.57 18.34
CA ALA A 264 -4.89 18.84 17.10
C ALA A 264 -5.70 19.42 15.94
N LYS A 265 -4.99 19.94 14.93
CA LYS A 265 -5.59 20.40 13.65
C LYS A 265 -6.41 19.32 12.93
N ARG A 266 -6.06 18.04 13.14
CA ARG A 266 -6.71 16.88 12.55
C ARG A 266 -7.03 15.84 13.61
N LYS A 267 -8.30 15.44 13.63
CA LYS A 267 -8.91 14.56 14.64
C LYS A 267 -9.40 13.21 14.08
N GLN A 268 -9.14 12.94 12.79
CA GLN A 268 -9.57 11.74 12.10
C GLN A 268 -8.38 11.03 11.45
N VAL A 269 -8.45 9.70 11.41
CA VAL A 269 -7.46 8.81 10.78
C VAL A 269 -7.42 9.08 9.28
N THR A 270 -6.21 9.27 8.76
CA THR A 270 -5.97 9.39 7.31
C THR A 270 -5.72 8.02 6.67
N LEU A 271 -5.89 7.91 5.34
CA LEU A 271 -5.48 6.70 4.60
C LEU A 271 -4.03 6.31 4.91
N ARG A 272 -3.10 7.26 4.93
CA ARG A 272 -1.70 7.00 5.27
C ARG A 272 -1.56 6.39 6.67
N GLU A 273 -2.21 6.96 7.67
CA GLU A 273 -2.18 6.44 9.04
C GLU A 273 -2.79 5.03 9.12
N TYR A 274 -3.88 4.76 8.39
CA TYR A 274 -4.49 3.44 8.28
C TYR A 274 -3.53 2.41 7.67
N PHE A 275 -2.91 2.71 6.53
CA PHE A 275 -1.96 1.80 5.88
C PHE A 275 -0.70 1.61 6.72
N CYS A 276 -0.14 2.68 7.30
CA CYS A 276 0.99 2.59 8.23
C CYS A 276 0.69 1.65 9.42
N TYR A 277 -0.54 1.69 9.95
CA TYR A 277 -0.97 0.80 11.02
C TYR A 277 -1.05 -0.66 10.55
N ARG A 278 -1.69 -0.92 9.40
CA ARG A 278 -1.91 -2.26 8.84
C ARG A 278 -0.65 -2.92 8.29
N LEU A 279 0.38 -2.14 7.97
CA LEU A 279 1.70 -2.63 7.54
C LEU A 279 2.56 -3.20 8.67
N GLN A 280 2.11 -3.13 9.93
CA GLN A 280 2.88 -3.62 11.07
C GLN A 280 2.36 -4.97 11.56
N SER A 281 3.27 -5.92 11.78
CA SER A 281 2.94 -7.16 12.49
C SER A 281 2.67 -6.89 13.97
N ARG A 282 1.62 -7.49 14.53
CA ARG A 282 1.29 -7.47 15.96
C ARG A 282 1.11 -8.89 16.47
N THR A 283 1.49 -9.16 17.71
CA THR A 283 1.38 -10.50 18.32
C THR A 283 -0.06 -10.98 18.49
N ASN A 284 -1.01 -10.06 18.59
CA ASN A 284 -2.44 -10.32 18.83
C ASN A 284 -3.35 -10.00 17.63
N GLU A 285 -2.81 -9.95 16.42
CA GLU A 285 -3.55 -9.63 15.19
C GLU A 285 -3.24 -10.69 14.12
N ALA A 286 -4.24 -11.08 13.34
CA ALA A 286 -4.03 -11.98 12.22
C ALA A 286 -3.14 -11.36 11.14
N HIS A 287 -2.17 -12.14 10.63
CA HIS A 287 -1.21 -11.67 9.63
C HIS A 287 -1.63 -11.99 8.19
N THR A 288 -2.92 -12.18 7.93
CA THR A 288 -3.48 -12.52 6.60
C THR A 288 -2.96 -11.58 5.51
N ILE A 289 -2.98 -10.27 5.76
CA ILE A 289 -2.47 -9.26 4.81
C ILE A 289 -0.97 -9.47 4.56
N LEU A 290 -0.16 -9.54 5.62
CA LEU A 290 1.30 -9.61 5.52
C LEU A 290 1.80 -10.94 4.93
N HIS A 291 1.05 -12.04 5.11
CA HIS A 291 1.42 -13.37 4.62
C HIS A 291 0.85 -13.70 3.23
N SER A 292 0.14 -12.77 2.59
CA SER A 292 -0.49 -12.97 1.29
C SER A 292 0.42 -12.73 0.06
N ARG A 293 1.73 -12.50 0.29
CA ARG A 293 2.79 -12.52 -0.74
C ARG A 293 2.58 -11.52 -1.88
N ARG A 294 2.29 -11.97 -3.10
CA ARG A 294 2.05 -11.06 -4.24
C ARG A 294 0.75 -10.27 -4.08
N LEU A 295 -0.26 -10.84 -3.40
CA LEU A 295 -1.51 -10.13 -3.11
C LEU A 295 -1.26 -8.98 -2.12
N PHE A 296 -0.33 -9.17 -1.18
CA PHE A 296 0.14 -8.10 -0.28
C PHE A 296 0.77 -6.95 -1.08
N GLN A 297 1.63 -7.25 -2.05
CA GLN A 297 2.24 -6.21 -2.89
C GLN A 297 1.20 -5.41 -3.69
N GLN A 298 0.21 -6.09 -4.28
CA GLN A 298 -0.89 -5.41 -4.96
C GLN A 298 -1.68 -4.53 -3.99
N TRP A 299 -1.97 -5.04 -2.79
CA TRP A 299 -2.68 -4.30 -1.74
C TRP A 299 -1.91 -3.05 -1.27
N ILE A 300 -0.57 -3.11 -1.19
CA ILE A 300 0.27 -1.92 -0.88
C ILE A 300 0.14 -0.87 -1.99
N VAL A 301 0.27 -1.30 -3.25
CA VAL A 301 0.22 -0.38 -4.40
C VAL A 301 -1.16 0.26 -4.51
N ASP A 302 -2.23 -0.50 -4.37
CA ASP A 302 -3.59 0.02 -4.35
C ASP A 302 -3.80 1.00 -3.18
N GLY A 303 -3.25 0.69 -2.01
CA GLY A 303 -3.24 1.62 -0.88
C GLY A 303 -2.50 2.94 -1.15
N TYR A 304 -1.37 2.90 -1.84
CA TYR A 304 -0.69 4.11 -2.30
C TYR A 304 -1.55 4.89 -3.30
N CYS A 305 -2.17 4.23 -4.27
CA CYS A 305 -3.08 4.85 -5.24
C CYS A 305 -4.29 5.52 -4.55
N MET A 306 -4.85 4.91 -3.50
CA MET A 306 -5.91 5.53 -2.69
C MET A 306 -5.42 6.82 -2.01
N ILE A 307 -4.23 6.79 -1.39
CA ILE A 307 -3.62 7.97 -0.73
C ILE A 307 -3.37 9.08 -1.74
N GLU A 308 -2.80 8.75 -2.90
CA GLU A 308 -2.48 9.69 -3.96
C GLU A 308 -3.75 10.30 -4.56
N SER A 309 -4.76 9.49 -4.87
CA SER A 309 -6.08 9.94 -5.35
C SER A 309 -6.72 10.92 -4.37
N GLN A 310 -6.67 10.65 -3.05
CA GLN A 310 -7.18 11.57 -2.04
C GLN A 310 -6.39 12.90 -2.03
N LYS A 311 -5.06 12.86 -2.12
CA LYS A 311 -4.23 14.08 -2.15
C LYS A 311 -4.48 14.91 -3.41
N LEU A 312 -4.56 14.27 -4.58
CA LEU A 312 -4.88 14.93 -5.84
C LEU A 312 -6.27 15.55 -5.80
N ASN A 313 -7.25 14.84 -5.24
CA ASN A 313 -8.59 15.39 -5.05
C ASN A 313 -8.58 16.63 -4.15
N TYR A 314 -7.82 16.60 -3.05
CA TYR A 314 -7.66 17.77 -2.19
C TYR A 314 -7.07 18.95 -2.95
N VAL A 315 -5.96 18.75 -3.68
CA VAL A 315 -5.33 19.81 -4.48
C VAL A 315 -6.31 20.37 -5.51
N ARG A 316 -7.06 19.51 -6.21
CA ARG A 316 -8.08 19.90 -7.18
C ARG A 316 -9.18 20.76 -6.58
N GLN A 317 -9.62 20.46 -5.36
CA GLN A 317 -10.69 21.17 -4.67
C GLN A 317 -10.22 22.48 -3.99
N HIS A 318 -8.91 22.65 -3.75
CA HIS A 318 -8.37 23.77 -2.95
C HIS A 318 -7.40 24.68 -3.74
N GLN A 319 -7.54 24.76 -5.08
CA GLN A 319 -6.65 25.55 -5.94
C GLN A 319 -6.50 27.02 -5.52
N GLN A 320 -7.59 27.69 -5.13
CA GLN A 320 -7.55 29.09 -4.68
C GLN A 320 -6.73 29.27 -3.39
N GLN A 321 -6.87 28.36 -2.43
CA GLN A 321 -6.16 28.41 -1.15
C GLN A 321 -4.66 28.16 -1.32
N LEU A 322 -4.30 27.32 -2.31
CA LEU A 322 -2.91 27.09 -2.71
C LEU A 322 -2.32 28.25 -3.53
N ARG A 323 -3.07 29.35 -3.70
CA ARG A 323 -2.69 30.55 -4.47
C ARG A 323 -2.28 30.23 -5.91
N VAL A 324 -2.97 29.27 -6.51
CA VAL A 324 -2.66 28.77 -7.86
C VAL A 324 -2.71 29.87 -8.92
N ASP A 325 -3.63 30.82 -8.77
CA ASP A 325 -3.83 31.94 -9.70
C ASP A 325 -2.57 32.81 -9.85
N LYS A 326 -1.76 32.93 -8.79
CA LYS A 326 -0.48 33.66 -8.86
C LYS A 326 0.48 33.02 -9.87
N TYR A 327 0.45 31.69 -10.00
CA TYR A 327 1.32 30.99 -10.94
C TYR A 327 0.83 31.10 -12.38
N ILE A 328 -0.49 31.06 -12.61
CA ILE A 328 -1.08 31.24 -13.95
C ILE A 328 -0.64 32.59 -14.53
N ASN A 329 -0.71 33.65 -13.71
CA ASN A 329 -0.30 35.00 -14.10
C ASN A 329 1.21 35.11 -14.39
N LEU A 330 2.06 34.37 -13.67
CA LEU A 330 3.52 34.39 -13.87
C LEU A 330 3.97 33.63 -15.13
N THR A 331 3.26 32.56 -15.51
CA THR A 331 3.64 31.75 -16.69
C THR A 331 3.23 32.36 -18.04
N GLY A 332 2.69 33.59 -18.06
CA GLY A 332 2.40 34.32 -19.29
C GLY A 332 1.46 33.62 -20.26
N SER A 333 0.69 32.62 -19.79
CA SER A 333 -0.34 32.00 -20.62
C SER A 333 -1.43 33.04 -20.82
N ASN A 334 -1.39 33.75 -21.95
CA ASN A 334 -2.46 34.58 -22.51
C ASN A 334 -3.75 33.79 -22.83
N ASP A 335 -3.88 32.57 -22.30
CA ASP A 335 -5.16 31.88 -22.25
C ASP A 335 -6.00 32.61 -21.21
N HIS A 336 -6.75 33.61 -21.69
CA HIS A 336 -7.82 34.23 -20.94
C HIS A 336 -8.62 33.13 -20.22
N PRO A 337 -8.92 33.28 -18.92
CA PRO A 337 -9.68 32.27 -18.17
C PRO A 337 -11.05 31.96 -18.79
N GLU A 338 -11.56 32.82 -19.67
CA GLU A 338 -12.80 32.66 -20.41
C GLU A 338 -12.69 31.76 -21.66
N THR A 339 -11.50 31.55 -22.24
CA THR A 339 -11.31 30.68 -23.42
C THR A 339 -11.20 29.20 -23.07
N LEU A 340 -11.25 28.82 -21.78
CA LEU A 340 -11.42 27.43 -21.33
C LEU A 340 -12.92 27.03 -21.30
N GLY A 341 -13.66 27.46 -22.33
CA GLY A 341 -15.06 27.15 -22.56
C GLY A 341 -15.25 25.69 -22.97
N ARG A 342 -16.08 24.98 -22.20
CA ARG A 342 -16.68 23.63 -22.40
C ARG A 342 -15.80 22.43 -22.76
N ASP A 343 -14.80 22.55 -23.62
CA ASP A 343 -14.02 21.40 -24.12
C ASP A 343 -12.62 21.30 -23.50
N GLY A 344 -12.06 22.41 -23.02
CA GLY A 344 -10.78 22.44 -22.30
C GLY A 344 -10.99 22.20 -20.81
N GLY A 345 -10.64 21.02 -20.30
CA GLY A 345 -10.69 20.75 -18.86
C GLY A 345 -9.92 21.79 -18.04
N LYS A 346 -10.37 22.08 -16.80
CA LYS A 346 -9.69 23.01 -15.91
C LYS A 346 -8.29 22.50 -15.56
N ARG A 347 -7.26 23.27 -15.92
CA ARG A 347 -5.86 22.97 -15.54
C ARG A 347 -5.72 22.98 -14.02
N ILE A 348 -5.19 21.89 -13.47
CA ILE A 348 -4.89 21.75 -12.03
C ILE A 348 -3.38 21.88 -11.85
N ILE A 349 -2.98 22.80 -10.99
CA ILE A 349 -1.57 23.06 -10.66
C ILE A 349 -1.24 22.34 -9.36
N LEU A 350 -0.23 21.46 -9.42
CA LEU A 350 0.31 20.79 -8.24
C LEU A 350 1.36 21.69 -7.54
N PRO A 351 1.26 21.92 -6.23
CA PRO A 351 2.24 22.69 -5.46
C PRO A 351 3.54 21.89 -5.24
N SER A 352 4.63 22.56 -4.87
CA SER A 352 5.90 21.89 -4.55
C SER A 352 5.82 21.00 -3.31
N SER A 353 4.81 21.17 -2.45
CA SER A 353 4.54 20.26 -1.33
C SER A 353 3.97 18.90 -1.75
N PHE A 354 3.57 18.73 -3.02
CA PHE A 354 3.14 17.45 -3.57
C PHE A 354 4.35 16.69 -4.09
N VAL A 355 4.80 15.68 -3.34
CA VAL A 355 5.91 14.79 -3.69
C VAL A 355 5.70 14.20 -5.09
N GLY A 356 6.72 14.29 -5.95
CA GLY A 356 6.68 13.80 -7.33
C GLY A 356 6.06 14.78 -8.35
N SER A 357 5.53 15.92 -7.91
CA SER A 357 5.13 16.98 -8.85
C SER A 357 6.34 17.62 -9.52
N GLN A 358 6.15 18.22 -10.70
CA GLN A 358 7.20 18.98 -11.38
C GLN A 358 7.84 20.03 -10.45
N ARG A 359 7.04 20.80 -9.71
CA ARG A 359 7.56 21.83 -8.79
C ARG A 359 8.31 21.24 -7.59
N TYR A 360 7.90 20.08 -7.11
CA TYR A 360 8.66 19.37 -6.07
C TYR A 360 10.05 18.97 -6.60
N MET A 361 10.11 18.44 -7.82
CA MET A 361 11.37 18.05 -8.46
C MET A 361 12.26 19.26 -8.77
N GLU A 362 11.68 20.35 -9.32
CA GLU A 362 12.37 21.61 -9.56
C GLU A 362 12.92 22.20 -8.26
N GLN A 363 12.13 22.22 -7.18
CA GLN A 363 12.60 22.72 -5.90
C GLN A 363 13.80 21.92 -5.38
N LEU A 364 13.74 20.58 -5.41
CA LEU A 364 14.88 19.75 -5.01
C LEU A 364 16.12 19.98 -5.87
N TYR A 365 15.93 20.16 -7.18
CA TYR A 365 17.03 20.47 -8.10
C TYR A 365 17.68 21.81 -7.76
N PHE A 366 16.89 22.87 -7.60
CA PHE A 366 17.42 24.19 -7.25
C PHE A 366 18.05 24.21 -5.86
N ASP A 367 17.45 23.56 -4.86
CA ASP A 367 18.06 23.41 -3.54
C ASP A 367 19.44 22.75 -3.64
N GLY A 368 19.56 21.68 -4.46
CA GLY A 368 20.84 21.04 -4.76
C GLY A 368 21.84 21.96 -5.45
N MET A 369 21.41 22.71 -6.48
CA MET A 369 22.27 23.67 -7.19
C MET A 369 22.75 24.81 -6.28
N VAL A 370 21.91 25.30 -5.38
CA VAL A 370 22.29 26.33 -4.39
C VAL A 370 23.34 25.79 -3.43
N ILE A 371 23.19 24.56 -2.93
CA ILE A 371 24.20 23.91 -2.08
C ILE A 371 25.53 23.78 -2.83
N CYS A 372 25.53 23.29 -4.08
CA CYS A 372 26.73 23.21 -4.90
C CYS A 372 27.34 24.60 -5.21
N GLY A 373 26.51 25.62 -5.44
CA GLY A 373 26.97 26.99 -5.66
C GLY A 373 27.68 27.58 -4.44
N HIS A 374 27.28 27.19 -3.23
CA HIS A 374 27.88 27.67 -1.99
C HIS A 374 29.09 26.85 -1.52
N LEU A 375 29.02 25.51 -1.66
CA LEU A 375 30.05 24.59 -1.15
C LEU A 375 31.06 24.15 -2.21
N GLY A 376 30.83 24.46 -3.49
CA GLY A 376 31.62 23.97 -4.62
C GLY A 376 31.14 22.60 -5.12
N PHE A 377 32.04 21.83 -5.72
CA PHE A 377 31.71 20.48 -6.20
C PHE A 377 31.72 19.45 -5.05
N PRO A 378 30.88 18.41 -5.09
CA PRO A 378 30.98 17.26 -4.20
C PRO A 378 32.34 16.57 -4.33
N ASP A 379 32.89 16.09 -3.22
CA ASP A 379 34.19 15.39 -3.17
C ASP A 379 34.03 13.87 -3.25
N LEU A 380 32.93 13.33 -2.71
CA LEU A 380 32.64 11.90 -2.73
C LEU A 380 31.23 11.63 -3.26
N PHE A 381 31.13 10.62 -4.12
CA PHE A 381 29.87 10.03 -4.57
C PHE A 381 29.76 8.62 -4.00
N LEU A 382 28.89 8.42 -3.02
CA LEU A 382 28.65 7.13 -2.40
C LEU A 382 27.31 6.55 -2.89
N THR A 383 27.30 5.24 -3.13
CA THR A 383 26.06 4.51 -3.41
C THR A 383 25.87 3.40 -2.40
N MET A 384 24.72 3.40 -1.72
CA MET A 384 24.29 2.30 -0.85
C MET A 384 23.18 1.51 -1.53
N THR A 385 23.41 0.24 -1.82
CA THR A 385 22.40 -0.65 -2.43
C THR A 385 21.88 -1.64 -1.39
N CYS A 386 20.56 -1.79 -1.29
CA CYS A 386 19.97 -2.82 -0.44
C CYS A 386 20.33 -4.21 -0.94
N ASN A 387 20.72 -5.10 -0.03
CA ASN A 387 20.97 -6.51 -0.34
C ASN A 387 19.96 -7.41 0.39
N PRO A 388 19.10 -8.17 -0.33
CA PRO A 388 18.12 -9.04 0.30
C PRO A 388 18.76 -10.20 1.08
N THR A 389 20.06 -10.49 0.90
CA THR A 389 20.79 -11.50 1.67
C THR A 389 21.30 -11.00 3.02
N TRP A 390 21.07 -9.73 3.37
CA TRP A 390 21.39 -9.23 4.71
C TRP A 390 20.75 -10.09 5.80
N LEU A 391 21.55 -10.43 6.82
CA LEU A 391 21.15 -11.34 7.88
C LEU A 391 19.88 -10.89 8.58
N ASP A 392 19.72 -9.58 8.81
CA ASP A 392 18.53 -8.99 9.44
C ASP A 392 17.24 -9.25 8.62
N ILE A 393 17.34 -9.16 7.29
CA ILE A 393 16.22 -9.43 6.38
C ILE A 393 15.94 -10.92 6.35
N GLN A 394 16.97 -11.74 6.12
CA GLN A 394 16.84 -13.20 6.01
C GLN A 394 16.24 -13.80 7.28
N ARG A 395 16.76 -13.41 8.46
CA ARG A 395 16.31 -13.88 9.77
C ARG A 395 14.84 -13.55 10.01
N LYS A 396 14.42 -12.29 9.78
CA LYS A 396 13.01 -11.90 9.98
C LYS A 396 12.07 -12.57 8.97
N VAL A 397 12.47 -12.65 7.71
CA VAL A 397 11.65 -13.26 6.65
C VAL A 397 11.49 -14.76 6.83
N ALA A 398 12.54 -15.46 7.29
CA ALA A 398 12.52 -16.89 7.58
C ALA A 398 11.56 -17.21 8.74
N GLN A 399 11.52 -16.38 9.79
CA GLN A 399 10.54 -16.53 10.89
C GLN A 399 9.09 -16.48 10.42
N SER A 400 8.81 -15.73 9.35
CA SER A 400 7.48 -15.65 8.73
C SER A 400 7.24 -16.71 7.65
N ASN A 401 8.23 -17.59 7.38
CA ASN A 401 8.23 -18.54 6.28
C ASN A 401 7.90 -17.90 4.91
N LEU A 402 8.46 -16.73 4.66
CA LEU A 402 8.33 -15.98 3.41
C LEU A 402 9.68 -15.89 2.69
N THR A 403 9.71 -15.14 1.59
CA THR A 403 10.96 -14.76 0.89
C THR A 403 11.07 -13.23 0.87
N PRO A 404 12.29 -12.65 0.78
CA PRO A 404 12.45 -11.19 0.82
C PRO A 404 11.61 -10.48 -0.24
N ASN A 405 11.48 -11.06 -1.43
CA ASN A 405 10.65 -10.53 -2.52
C ASN A 405 9.17 -10.39 -2.16
N ASN A 406 8.68 -11.09 -1.13
CA ASN A 406 7.31 -11.01 -0.63
C ASN A 406 7.16 -10.09 0.59
N CYS A 407 8.25 -9.49 1.09
CA CYS A 407 8.28 -8.67 2.30
C CYS A 407 8.88 -7.28 2.03
N PRO A 408 8.31 -6.47 1.12
CA PRO A 408 8.83 -5.14 0.79
C PRO A 408 8.82 -4.18 1.98
N ASP A 409 7.90 -4.36 2.92
CA ASP A 409 7.83 -3.65 4.20
C ASP A 409 9.08 -3.90 5.05
N ILE A 410 9.55 -5.15 5.13
CA ILE A 410 10.77 -5.52 5.87
C ILE A 410 12.01 -4.96 5.16
N ILE A 411 12.12 -5.16 3.84
CA ILE A 411 13.24 -4.65 3.03
C ILE A 411 13.42 -3.14 3.22
N THR A 412 12.32 -2.37 3.09
CA THR A 412 12.37 -0.91 3.18
C THR A 412 12.73 -0.41 4.58
N ARG A 413 12.21 -1.06 5.63
CA ARG A 413 12.54 -0.73 7.02
C ARG A 413 14.00 -0.98 7.34
N VAL A 414 14.52 -2.17 7.02
CA VAL A 414 15.93 -2.52 7.24
C VAL A 414 16.86 -1.60 6.44
N PHE A 415 16.56 -1.38 5.16
CA PHE A 415 17.32 -0.44 4.33
C PHE A 415 17.35 0.96 4.95
N LYS A 416 16.21 1.47 5.41
CA LYS A 416 16.14 2.81 6.01
C LYS A 416 16.91 2.89 7.32
N ILE A 417 16.91 1.84 8.15
CA ILE A 417 17.71 1.79 9.39
C ILE A 417 19.20 1.85 9.04
N LYS A 418 19.67 0.94 8.18
CA LYS A 418 21.09 0.91 7.78
C LYS A 418 21.54 2.18 7.07
N LEU A 419 20.69 2.79 6.24
CA LEU A 419 20.99 4.08 5.61
C LEU A 419 21.14 5.18 6.65
N ASN A 420 20.29 5.22 7.68
CA ASN A 420 20.44 6.21 8.75
C ASN A 420 21.72 5.96 9.57
N GLN A 421 22.10 4.69 9.81
CA GLN A 421 23.37 4.34 10.46
C GLN A 421 24.55 4.82 9.62
N LEU A 422 24.58 4.51 8.32
CA LEU A 422 25.59 5.01 7.39
C LEU A 422 25.68 6.55 7.43
N MET A 423 24.55 7.25 7.36
CA MET A 423 24.56 8.71 7.43
C MET A 423 25.06 9.25 8.78
N ASN A 424 24.83 8.56 9.88
CA ASN A 424 25.36 8.95 11.18
C ASN A 424 26.88 8.71 11.26
N ASP A 425 27.35 7.56 10.76
CA ASP A 425 28.76 7.21 10.73
C ASP A 425 29.56 8.19 9.86
N LEU A 426 29.01 8.57 8.70
CA LEU A 426 29.60 9.59 7.84
C LEU A 426 29.71 10.94 8.57
N LYS A 427 28.65 11.38 9.26
CA LYS A 427 28.59 12.70 9.91
C LYS A 427 29.44 12.80 11.18
N HIS A 428 29.48 11.73 11.97
CA HIS A 428 30.00 11.77 13.34
C HIS A 428 31.20 10.86 13.54
N GLY A 429 31.41 9.87 12.68
CA GLY A 429 32.53 8.93 12.76
C GLY A 429 33.84 9.49 12.20
N ASN A 430 33.83 10.68 11.58
CA ASN A 430 35.01 11.32 10.95
C ASN A 430 35.72 10.40 9.92
N ILE A 431 34.96 9.49 9.29
CA ILE A 431 35.49 8.42 8.41
C ILE A 431 36.29 9.02 7.24
N PHE A 432 35.73 10.04 6.58
CA PHE A 432 36.36 10.77 5.48
C PHE A 432 36.87 12.14 5.91
N GLY A 433 37.04 12.36 7.22
CA GLY A 433 37.26 13.69 7.78
C GLY A 433 35.96 14.48 8.01
N ASN A 434 36.10 15.79 8.17
CA ASN A 434 34.98 16.67 8.49
C ASN A 434 34.07 16.91 7.27
N ILE A 435 32.80 16.52 7.37
CA ILE A 435 31.79 16.73 6.34
C ILE A 435 31.08 18.07 6.59
N ILE A 436 31.17 19.00 5.65
CA ILE A 436 30.50 20.32 5.72
C ILE A 436 29.14 20.34 5.03
N GLY A 437 28.83 19.34 4.21
CA GLY A 437 27.54 19.23 3.53
C GLY A 437 27.32 17.85 2.94
N TYR A 438 26.06 17.52 2.69
CA TYR A 438 25.68 16.31 1.95
C TYR A 438 24.34 16.50 1.25
N ILE A 439 24.14 15.78 0.15
CA ILE A 439 22.86 15.66 -0.56
C ILE A 439 22.66 14.17 -0.83
N TYR A 440 21.44 13.64 -0.67
CA TYR A 440 21.18 12.29 -1.12
C TYR A 440 19.77 12.13 -1.68
N THR A 441 19.64 11.16 -2.58
CA THR A 441 18.36 10.67 -3.10
C THR A 441 18.23 9.18 -2.85
N ILE A 442 17.00 8.70 -2.66
CA ILE A 442 16.68 7.27 -2.60
C ILE A 442 15.82 6.96 -3.81
N GLU A 443 16.25 5.98 -4.59
CA GLU A 443 15.48 5.48 -5.72
C GLU A 443 15.41 3.94 -5.67
N TRP A 444 14.67 3.36 -6.62
CA TRP A 444 14.47 1.92 -6.69
C TRP A 444 15.10 1.38 -7.97
N GLN A 445 16.02 0.42 -7.84
CA GLN A 445 16.63 -0.23 -9.00
C GLN A 445 15.57 -0.95 -9.84
N LYS A 446 15.86 -1.17 -11.13
CA LYS A 446 15.03 -2.03 -12.01
C LYS A 446 14.78 -3.43 -11.43
N ARG A 447 15.64 -3.90 -10.51
CA ARG A 447 15.51 -5.18 -9.79
C ARG A 447 14.59 -5.10 -8.56
N GLY A 448 14.01 -3.94 -8.26
CA GLY A 448 13.00 -3.75 -7.21
C GLY A 448 13.53 -3.52 -5.80
N LEU A 449 14.82 -3.20 -5.63
CA LEU A 449 15.44 -2.92 -4.33
C LEU A 449 15.77 -1.43 -4.19
N PRO A 450 15.65 -0.86 -2.99
CA PRO A 450 15.99 0.53 -2.76
C PRO A 450 17.52 0.71 -2.77
N HIS A 451 17.96 1.85 -3.29
CA HIS A 451 19.34 2.30 -3.18
C HIS A 451 19.38 3.82 -2.99
N ALA A 452 20.48 4.29 -2.41
CA ALA A 452 20.72 5.71 -2.18
C ALA A 452 21.97 6.16 -2.94
N HIS A 453 21.89 7.32 -3.59
CA HIS A 453 23.05 8.06 -4.11
C HIS A 453 23.29 9.25 -3.19
N ILE A 454 24.51 9.39 -2.68
CA ILE A 454 24.89 10.35 -1.65
C ILE A 454 26.09 11.15 -2.17
N LEU A 455 25.95 12.47 -2.23
CA LEU A 455 27.01 13.44 -2.48
C LEU A 455 27.50 13.98 -1.14
N ILE A 456 28.81 14.03 -0.95
CA ILE A 456 29.46 14.54 0.27
C ILE A 456 30.38 15.70 -0.10
N PHE A 457 30.35 16.74 0.73
CA PHE A 457 31.23 17.89 0.67
C PHE A 457 32.12 17.87 1.92
N LEU A 458 33.42 17.70 1.72
CA LEU A 458 34.45 17.68 2.75
C LEU A 458 34.95 19.09 3.05
N HIS A 459 35.32 19.32 4.31
CA HIS A 459 36.03 20.52 4.73
C HIS A 459 37.34 20.67 3.92
N PRO A 460 37.78 21.91 3.59
CA PRO A 460 39.01 22.14 2.83
C PRO A 460 40.27 21.41 3.35
N SER A 461 40.36 21.18 4.67
CA SER A 461 41.47 20.43 5.29
C SER A 461 41.45 18.92 5.08
N ASN A 462 40.36 18.37 4.55
CA ASN A 462 40.15 16.94 4.32
C ASN A 462 39.94 16.61 2.84
N LYS A 463 40.23 17.57 1.95
CA LYS A 463 40.19 17.35 0.50
C LYS A 463 41.25 16.33 0.10
N LEU A 464 41.04 15.67 -1.05
CA LEU A 464 41.89 14.63 -1.61
C LEU A 464 42.54 15.15 -2.91
N PRO A 465 43.55 16.05 -2.83
CA PRO A 465 44.09 16.75 -4.00
C PRO A 465 44.93 15.89 -4.95
N ASN A 466 45.50 14.78 -4.50
CA ASN A 466 46.39 13.94 -5.31
C ASN A 466 45.91 12.46 -5.37
N PRO A 467 46.39 11.67 -6.34
CA PRO A 467 46.00 10.27 -6.48
C PRO A 467 46.31 9.39 -5.26
N ASP A 468 47.42 9.63 -4.56
CA ASP A 468 47.81 8.83 -3.39
C ASP A 468 46.80 8.99 -2.24
N ASP A 469 46.24 10.19 -2.04
CA ASP A 469 45.15 10.45 -1.09
C ASP A 469 43.88 9.66 -1.45
N ILE A 470 43.59 9.55 -2.75
CA ILE A 470 42.42 8.82 -3.27
C ILE A 470 42.61 7.31 -3.08
N ASP A 471 43.79 6.78 -3.40
CA ASP A 471 44.11 5.35 -3.27
C ASP A 471 44.09 4.89 -1.80
N GLN A 472 44.39 5.78 -0.84
CA GLN A 472 44.24 5.48 0.59
C GLN A 472 42.77 5.40 1.04
N MET A 473 41.87 6.12 0.36
CA MET A 473 40.45 6.22 0.74
C MET A 473 39.58 5.19 0.02
N ILE A 474 39.90 4.88 -1.24
CA ILE A 474 39.11 4.00 -2.09
C ILE A 474 39.86 2.70 -2.29
N SER A 475 39.33 1.63 -1.68
CA SER A 475 39.76 0.27 -1.93
C SER A 475 38.61 -0.57 -2.47
N ALA A 476 38.94 -1.64 -3.19
CA ALA A 476 37.98 -2.62 -3.65
C ALA A 476 38.47 -4.01 -3.24
N GLU A 477 37.60 -4.76 -2.57
CA GLU A 477 37.84 -6.16 -2.22
C GLU A 477 36.95 -7.04 -3.10
N ILE A 478 37.53 -8.10 -3.67
CA ILE A 478 36.75 -9.16 -4.31
C ILE A 478 36.33 -10.11 -3.19
N PRO A 479 35.02 -10.36 -2.98
CA PRO A 479 34.56 -11.34 -1.99
C PRO A 479 35.17 -12.72 -2.30
N ASP A 480 35.64 -13.42 -1.26
CA ASP A 480 36.08 -14.80 -1.42
C ASP A 480 34.91 -15.66 -1.91
N LYS A 481 35.14 -16.51 -2.93
CA LYS A 481 34.12 -17.42 -3.46
C LYS A 481 33.56 -18.39 -2.40
N GLN A 482 34.31 -18.65 -1.34
CA GLN A 482 33.94 -19.60 -0.29
C GLN A 482 33.17 -18.98 0.87
N THR A 483 33.10 -17.65 0.97
CA THR A 483 32.32 -16.90 1.96
C THR A 483 31.06 -16.33 1.34
#